data_AF-A0A1Q4X6C8-F1
#
_entry.id   AF-A0A1Q4X6C8-F1
#
_cell.length_a   1.000
_cell.length_b   1.000
_cell.length_c   1.000
_cell.angle_alpha   90.00
_cell.angle_beta   90.00
_cell.angle_gamma   90.00
#
_symmetry.space_group_name_H-M   'P 1'
#
loop_
_entity.id
_entity.type
_entity.pdbx_description
1 polymer ?
#
loop_
_entity_poly.entity_id
_entity_poly.type
_entity_poly.pdbx_seq_one_letter_code
_entity_poly.pdbx_strand_id
1 'polypeptide(L)'
;MGNVIDLGHGIRAAVTERRGGVSTPPYDSLNLGLASGDDREAVLANRKTTARDLGFDADRIVWMNQVHGADVLVATEPGDVGTCDGVVTTRPDLVLASLSADCLPVLAADAEAGVLGAAHSGRLGTARGVAANLVAAMADQGARPDRTTVLLGPAICGGCYEVPPRVRDETARDTPEAACTTRKGTAGVDMRAAVTAQLRRAGVTDVRADGRCTLESPELFSHRRDAPTGRFASFLWRA
;
A
#
# COMPACT_ATOMS: atom_id res chain seq x y z
N MET A 1 -9.93 -3.28 -13.99
CA MET A 1 -8.85 -2.27 -14.13
C MET A 1 -9.09 -1.24 -13.05
N GLY A 2 -8.05 -0.81 -12.33
CA GLY A 2 -8.19 0.13 -11.23
C GLY A 2 -8.72 1.49 -11.68
N ASN A 3 -9.66 2.06 -10.95
CA ASN A 3 -10.06 3.45 -11.18
C ASN A 3 -8.93 4.40 -10.76
N VAL A 4 -8.60 5.34 -11.62
CA VAL A 4 -7.71 6.45 -11.29
C VAL A 4 -8.45 7.38 -10.31
N ILE A 5 -7.79 7.68 -9.20
CA ILE A 5 -8.30 8.51 -8.12
C ILE A 5 -7.53 9.82 -8.16
N ASP A 6 -8.25 10.94 -8.31
CA ASP A 6 -7.67 12.28 -8.22
C ASP A 6 -7.54 12.68 -6.74
N LEU A 7 -6.30 12.92 -6.31
CA LEU A 7 -6.00 13.41 -4.96
C LEU A 7 -5.85 14.94 -4.91
N GLY A 8 -6.02 15.61 -6.05
CA GLY A 8 -5.91 17.06 -6.22
C GLY A 8 -4.55 17.49 -6.77
N HIS A 9 -4.50 18.68 -7.35
CA HIS A 9 -3.26 19.37 -7.75
C HIS A 9 -2.34 18.55 -8.68
N GLY A 10 -2.93 17.73 -9.56
CA GLY A 10 -2.18 16.88 -10.50
C GLY A 10 -1.63 15.61 -9.88
N ILE A 11 -1.96 15.28 -8.63
CA ILE A 11 -1.61 14.01 -8.00
C ILE A 11 -2.69 12.97 -8.27
N ARG A 12 -2.28 11.83 -8.81
CA ARG A 12 -3.15 10.70 -9.12
C ARG A 12 -2.71 9.46 -8.36
N ALA A 13 -3.69 8.67 -7.96
CA ALA A 13 -3.49 7.36 -7.40
C ALA A 13 -4.27 6.31 -8.20
N ALA A 14 -3.84 5.05 -8.14
CA ALA A 14 -4.59 3.94 -8.71
C ALA A 14 -4.37 2.68 -7.88
N VAL A 15 -5.38 1.81 -7.84
CA VAL A 15 -5.27 0.48 -7.22
C VAL A 15 -5.66 -0.56 -8.24
N THR A 16 -4.75 -1.45 -8.59
CA THR A 16 -5.04 -2.50 -9.58
C THR A 16 -5.96 -3.59 -9.00
N GLU A 17 -6.66 -4.26 -9.91
CA GLU A 17 -7.41 -5.47 -9.61
C GLU A 17 -6.61 -6.70 -10.09
N ARG A 18 -7.13 -7.91 -9.87
CA ARG A 18 -6.47 -9.15 -10.29
C ARG A 18 -6.67 -9.53 -11.76
N ARG A 19 -7.57 -8.86 -12.49
CA ARG A 19 -7.93 -9.23 -13.88
C ARG A 19 -7.14 -8.41 -14.91
N GLY A 20 -6.98 -8.97 -16.10
CA GLY A 20 -6.41 -8.27 -17.27
C GLY A 20 -4.92 -8.50 -17.50
N GLY A 21 -4.32 -9.46 -16.79
CA GLY A 21 -2.92 -9.85 -17.04
C GLY A 21 -2.79 -11.22 -17.71
N VAL A 22 -1.55 -11.72 -17.73
CA VAL A 22 -1.13 -12.94 -18.44
C VAL A 22 -0.67 -14.07 -17.51
N SER A 23 -0.63 -13.83 -16.19
CA SER A 23 -0.27 -14.87 -15.23
C SER A 23 -1.33 -15.98 -15.20
N THR A 24 -0.88 -17.20 -14.92
CA THR A 24 -1.74 -18.40 -14.82
C THR A 24 -2.03 -18.73 -13.35
N PRO A 25 -3.01 -19.61 -13.06
CA PRO A 25 -3.27 -20.04 -11.69
C PRO A 25 -2.00 -20.61 -11.01
N PRO A 26 -1.75 -20.26 -9.74
CA PRO A 26 -2.65 -19.56 -8.81
C PRO A 26 -2.51 -18.02 -8.79
N TYR A 27 -1.80 -17.44 -9.75
CA TYR A 27 -1.52 -16.00 -9.84
C TYR A 27 -2.43 -15.28 -10.85
N ASP A 28 -3.50 -15.94 -11.29
CA ASP A 28 -4.35 -15.46 -12.37
C ASP A 28 -5.06 -14.13 -12.00
N SER A 29 -5.01 -13.10 -12.84
CA SER A 29 -4.22 -12.97 -14.08
C SER A 29 -3.24 -11.79 -14.10
N LEU A 30 -3.49 -10.72 -13.34
CA LEU A 30 -2.65 -9.51 -13.29
C LEU A 30 -1.78 -9.46 -12.03
N ASN A 31 -0.94 -10.48 -11.82
CA ASN A 31 0.01 -10.46 -10.71
C ASN A 31 1.17 -9.48 -11.00
N LEU A 32 1.44 -8.58 -10.04
CA LEU A 32 2.51 -7.57 -10.14
C LEU A 32 3.69 -7.83 -9.19
N GLY A 33 3.64 -8.90 -8.40
CA GLY A 33 4.65 -9.23 -7.40
C GLY A 33 5.70 -10.22 -7.90
N LEU A 34 6.94 -9.76 -8.10
CA LEU A 34 8.06 -10.63 -8.53
C LEU A 34 8.45 -11.67 -7.48
N ALA A 35 8.17 -11.42 -6.20
CA ALA A 35 8.48 -12.32 -5.09
C ALA A 35 7.32 -13.29 -4.75
N SER A 36 6.25 -13.35 -5.56
CA SER A 36 5.11 -14.22 -5.27
C SER A 36 5.35 -15.70 -5.61
N GLY A 37 6.40 -16.02 -6.39
CA GLY A 37 6.66 -17.35 -6.95
C GLY A 37 6.03 -17.59 -8.33
N ASP A 38 5.61 -16.53 -9.02
CA ASP A 38 5.07 -16.56 -10.37
C ASP A 38 6.18 -16.52 -11.43
N ASP A 39 5.81 -16.77 -12.69
CA ASP A 39 6.70 -16.58 -13.83
C ASP A 39 7.13 -15.11 -13.96
N ARG A 40 8.45 -14.91 -14.06
CA ARG A 40 9.04 -13.56 -14.08
C ARG A 40 8.60 -12.77 -15.32
N GLU A 41 8.54 -13.41 -16.48
CA GLU A 41 8.18 -12.74 -17.73
C GLU A 41 6.70 -12.31 -17.71
N ALA A 42 5.81 -13.16 -17.19
CA ALA A 42 4.41 -12.84 -16.97
C ALA A 42 4.23 -11.61 -16.06
N VAL A 43 4.93 -11.57 -14.92
CA VAL A 43 4.86 -10.42 -13.99
C VAL A 43 5.39 -9.14 -14.64
N LEU A 44 6.49 -9.20 -15.39
CA LEU A 44 7.02 -8.04 -16.10
C LEU A 44 6.06 -7.55 -17.20
N ALA A 45 5.43 -8.47 -17.94
CA ALA A 45 4.40 -8.15 -18.92
C ALA A 45 3.17 -7.49 -18.28
N ASN A 46 2.73 -7.97 -17.11
CA ASN A 46 1.66 -7.38 -16.32
C ASN A 46 2.00 -5.95 -15.86
N ARG A 47 3.22 -5.72 -15.36
CA ARG A 47 3.70 -4.38 -14.97
C ARG A 47 3.71 -3.40 -16.15
N LYS A 48 4.23 -3.83 -17.31
CA LYS A 48 4.26 -3.01 -18.52
C LYS A 48 2.84 -2.66 -19.01
N THR A 49 1.93 -3.63 -19.00
CA THR A 49 0.53 -3.41 -19.39
C THR A 49 -0.17 -2.45 -18.44
N THR A 50 0.00 -2.67 -17.13
CA THR A 50 -0.55 -1.79 -16.10
C THR A 50 -0.09 -0.34 -16.26
N ALA A 51 1.20 -0.11 -16.48
CA ALA A 51 1.75 1.24 -16.63
C ALA A 51 1.15 1.96 -17.85
N ARG A 52 1.13 1.28 -19.01
CA ARG A 52 0.49 1.78 -20.24
C ARG A 52 -0.98 2.14 -20.00
N ASP A 53 -1.74 1.27 -19.34
CA ASP A 53 -3.18 1.47 -19.10
C ASP A 53 -3.45 2.64 -18.15
N LEU A 54 -2.51 2.93 -17.23
CA LEU A 54 -2.57 4.08 -16.32
C LEU A 54 -1.96 5.36 -16.90
N GLY A 55 -1.38 5.30 -18.10
CA GLY A 55 -0.86 6.47 -18.83
C GLY A 55 0.52 6.95 -18.36
N PHE A 56 1.36 6.05 -17.85
CA PHE A 56 2.77 6.34 -17.55
C PHE A 56 3.71 5.23 -18.03
N ASP A 57 4.98 5.55 -18.21
CA ASP A 57 5.98 4.58 -18.61
C ASP A 57 6.41 3.70 -17.44
N ALA A 58 6.57 2.39 -17.69
CA ALA A 58 6.91 1.41 -16.66
C ALA A 58 8.31 1.60 -16.06
N ASP A 59 9.20 2.28 -16.79
CA ASP A 59 10.56 2.63 -16.38
C ASP A 59 10.61 3.81 -15.41
N ARG A 60 9.48 4.46 -15.12
CA ARG A 60 9.35 5.51 -14.10
C ARG A 60 9.01 4.97 -12.71
N ILE A 61 8.71 3.68 -12.60
CA ILE A 61 8.17 3.08 -11.38
C ILE A 61 9.29 2.78 -10.38
N VAL A 62 9.07 3.20 -9.14
CA VAL A 62 9.85 2.83 -7.97
C VAL A 62 9.19 1.66 -7.25
N TRP A 63 9.96 0.60 -7.04
CA TRP A 63 9.56 -0.61 -6.34
C TRP A 63 10.35 -0.74 -5.03
N MET A 64 9.71 -1.32 -4.02
CA MET A 64 10.34 -1.66 -2.74
C MET A 64 10.56 -3.17 -2.64
N ASN A 65 11.66 -3.60 -2.02
CA ASN A 65 11.77 -4.94 -1.45
C ASN A 65 11.09 -4.96 -0.07
N GLN A 66 9.78 -5.18 -0.08
CA GLN A 66 8.91 -5.13 1.10
C GLN A 66 9.14 -6.31 2.06
N VAL A 67 9.49 -6.03 3.31
CA VAL A 67 9.85 -7.02 4.34
C VAL A 67 8.98 -6.95 5.59
N HIS A 68 7.86 -6.22 5.54
CA HIS A 68 6.98 -5.94 6.68
C HIS A 68 7.72 -5.20 7.82
N GLY A 69 8.72 -4.39 7.46
CA GLY A 69 9.43 -3.44 8.29
C GLY A 69 8.70 -2.10 8.43
N ALA A 70 9.44 -1.09 8.89
CA ALA A 70 8.96 0.28 8.99
C ALA A 70 9.98 1.31 8.46
N ASP A 71 11.02 0.85 7.77
CA ASP A 71 12.04 1.71 7.17
C ASP A 71 11.46 2.41 5.95
N VAL A 72 11.82 3.69 5.79
CA VAL A 72 11.38 4.55 4.70
C VAL A 72 12.60 5.10 3.99
N LEU A 73 12.69 4.87 2.68
CA LEU A 73 13.81 5.35 1.85
C LEU A 73 13.39 6.52 0.95
N VAL A 74 14.35 7.33 0.55
CA VAL A 74 14.14 8.41 -0.43
C VAL A 74 14.53 7.90 -1.82
N ALA A 75 13.60 7.89 -2.76
CA ALA A 75 13.86 7.50 -4.15
C ALA A 75 14.26 8.72 -4.99
N THR A 76 15.45 8.65 -5.60
CA THR A 76 15.98 9.67 -6.51
C THR A 76 16.02 9.21 -7.98
N GLU A 77 15.74 7.93 -8.22
CA GLU A 77 15.72 7.29 -9.53
C GLU A 77 14.64 6.19 -9.56
N PRO A 78 14.14 5.78 -10.74
CA PRO A 78 13.21 4.66 -10.84
C PRO A 78 13.91 3.31 -10.64
N GLY A 79 13.14 2.24 -10.50
CA GLY A 79 13.65 0.90 -10.28
C GLY A 79 13.47 0.41 -8.84
N ASP A 80 14.36 -0.46 -8.38
CA ASP A 80 14.32 -1.00 -7.02
C ASP A 80 15.06 -0.05 -6.06
N VAL A 81 14.35 0.50 -5.08
CA VAL A 81 14.93 1.42 -4.08
C VAL A 81 15.65 0.69 -2.95
N GLY A 82 15.55 -0.64 -2.87
CA GLY A 82 16.11 -1.47 -1.83
C GLY A 82 15.10 -1.97 -0.81
N THR A 83 15.61 -2.46 0.32
CA THR A 83 14.81 -3.09 1.37
C THR A 83 14.18 -2.04 2.27
N CYS A 84 12.87 -1.84 2.11
CA CYS A 84 12.06 -0.92 2.90
C CYS A 84 10.58 -1.26 2.75
N ASP A 85 9.75 -0.66 3.60
CA ASP A 85 8.29 -0.77 3.51
C ASP A 85 7.61 0.59 3.37
N GLY A 86 8.39 1.68 3.29
CA GLY A 86 7.95 2.96 2.78
C GLY A 86 8.99 3.57 1.84
N VAL A 87 8.52 4.44 0.96
CA VAL A 87 9.36 5.22 0.05
C VAL A 87 8.77 6.61 -0.12
N VAL A 88 9.63 7.63 -0.19
CA VAL A 88 9.26 9.01 -0.49
C VAL A 88 10.07 9.54 -1.67
N THR A 89 9.55 10.55 -2.36
CA THR A 89 10.30 11.27 -3.39
C THR A 89 9.79 12.69 -3.58
N THR A 90 10.69 13.57 -4.02
CA THR A 90 10.38 14.92 -4.51
C THR A 90 10.46 15.01 -6.04
N ARG A 91 10.76 13.90 -6.71
CA ARG A 91 10.85 13.86 -8.17
C ARG A 91 9.47 13.78 -8.81
N PRO A 92 9.10 14.74 -9.68
CA PRO A 92 7.77 14.76 -10.30
C PRO A 92 7.58 13.69 -11.37
N ASP A 93 8.67 13.12 -11.88
CA ASP A 93 8.66 12.10 -12.93
C ASP A 93 8.62 10.67 -12.39
N LEU A 94 8.73 10.43 -11.08
CA LEU A 94 8.66 9.07 -10.53
C LEU A 94 7.23 8.64 -10.21
N VAL A 95 6.99 7.32 -10.28
CA VAL A 95 5.74 6.67 -9.89
C VAL A 95 6.03 5.75 -8.71
N LEU A 96 5.44 5.99 -7.54
CA LEU A 96 5.64 5.13 -6.37
C LEU A 96 4.66 3.96 -6.40
N ALA A 97 5.13 2.75 -6.08
CA ALA A 97 4.32 1.54 -6.05
C ALA A 97 4.41 0.80 -4.71
N SER A 98 3.26 0.37 -4.18
CA SER A 98 3.15 -0.54 -3.04
C SER A 98 2.39 -1.79 -3.43
N LEU A 99 3.01 -2.96 -3.29
CA LEU A 99 2.41 -4.26 -3.56
C LEU A 99 1.66 -4.79 -2.34
N SER A 100 0.53 -5.46 -2.55
CA SER A 100 -0.22 -6.08 -1.45
C SER A 100 -1.12 -7.23 -1.89
N ALA A 101 -1.47 -8.05 -0.91
CA ALA A 101 -2.57 -9.00 -0.91
C ALA A 101 -2.96 -9.19 0.56
N ASP A 102 -3.89 -8.36 1.04
CA ASP A 102 -4.33 -8.16 2.45
C ASP A 102 -3.65 -7.06 3.25
N CYS A 103 -2.33 -6.89 3.16
CA CYS A 103 -1.63 -5.78 3.83
C CYS A 103 -2.13 -4.42 3.31
N LEU A 104 -2.08 -3.38 4.14
CA LEU A 104 -2.66 -2.07 3.84
C LEU A 104 -1.67 -1.17 3.06
N PRO A 105 -1.98 -0.79 1.81
CA PRO A 105 -1.22 0.25 1.10
C PRO A 105 -1.57 1.63 1.66
N VAL A 106 -0.56 2.49 1.84
CA VAL A 106 -0.70 3.89 2.26
C VAL A 106 -0.07 4.76 1.19
N LEU A 107 -0.86 5.58 0.51
CA LEU A 107 -0.38 6.54 -0.49
C LEU A 107 -0.57 7.96 0.06
N ALA A 108 0.47 8.77 0.08
CA ALA A 108 0.49 10.07 0.73
C ALA A 108 1.10 11.13 -0.18
N ALA A 109 0.52 12.33 -0.25
CA ALA A 109 1.08 13.43 -1.02
C ALA A 109 0.86 14.79 -0.35
N ASP A 110 1.90 15.61 -0.32
CA ASP A 110 1.77 17.07 -0.17
C ASP A 110 2.05 17.68 -1.54
N ALA A 111 0.98 18.05 -2.25
CA ALA A 111 1.08 18.54 -3.61
C ALA A 111 1.71 19.94 -3.72
N GLU A 112 1.66 20.74 -2.65
CA GLU A 112 2.27 22.06 -2.60
C GLU A 112 3.79 21.94 -2.45
N ALA A 113 4.25 21.04 -1.57
CA ALA A 113 5.66 20.72 -1.41
C ALA A 113 6.22 19.85 -2.55
N GLY A 114 5.35 19.22 -3.34
CA GLY A 114 5.76 18.28 -4.40
C GLY A 114 6.33 16.97 -3.86
N VAL A 115 5.91 16.56 -2.66
CA VAL A 115 6.41 15.34 -1.99
C VAL A 115 5.38 14.23 -2.13
N LEU A 116 5.81 13.09 -2.66
CA LEU A 116 5.03 11.86 -2.75
C LEU A 116 5.58 10.82 -1.79
N GLY A 117 4.69 9.98 -1.24
CA GLY A 117 5.01 8.88 -0.36
C GLY A 117 4.13 7.67 -0.63
N ALA A 118 4.71 6.47 -0.54
CA ALA A 118 3.98 5.22 -0.57
C ALA A 118 4.53 4.27 0.49
N ALA A 119 3.67 3.52 1.18
CA ALA A 119 4.09 2.49 2.12
C ALA A 119 3.21 1.24 2.06
N HIS A 120 3.84 0.12 2.35
CA HIS A 120 3.22 -1.18 2.60
C HIS A 120 3.11 -1.39 4.12
N SER A 121 1.89 -1.33 4.64
CA SER A 121 1.62 -1.53 6.06
C SER A 121 0.96 -2.89 6.30
N GLY A 122 1.79 -3.94 6.37
CA GLY A 122 1.36 -5.21 6.96
C GLY A 122 1.29 -5.13 8.49
N ARG A 123 0.81 -6.18 9.17
CA ARG A 123 0.65 -6.18 10.64
C ARG A 123 1.91 -5.76 11.41
N LEU A 124 3.08 -6.28 11.03
CA LEU A 124 4.35 -5.93 11.67
C LEU A 124 4.77 -4.48 11.38
N GLY A 125 4.57 -4.00 10.15
CA GLY A 125 4.84 -2.61 9.78
C GLY A 125 3.92 -1.64 10.51
N THR A 126 2.64 -1.98 10.65
CA THR A 126 1.68 -1.22 11.47
C THR A 126 2.12 -1.15 12.93
N ALA A 127 2.50 -2.28 13.53
CA ALA A 127 2.99 -2.31 14.92
C ALA A 127 4.29 -1.52 15.11
N ARG A 128 5.13 -1.45 14.07
CA ARG A 128 6.39 -0.69 14.05
C ARG A 128 6.23 0.77 13.62
N GLY A 129 5.01 1.20 13.27
CA GLY A 129 4.70 2.60 12.94
C GLY A 129 5.13 3.05 11.54
N VAL A 130 5.13 2.18 10.52
CA VAL A 130 5.54 2.56 9.15
C VAL A 130 4.79 3.79 8.59
N ALA A 131 3.51 3.96 8.95
CA ALA A 131 2.73 5.12 8.53
C ALA A 131 3.21 6.42 9.19
N ALA A 132 3.61 6.37 10.47
CA ALA A 132 4.19 7.53 11.15
C ALA A 132 5.58 7.86 10.57
N ASN A 133 6.39 6.83 10.30
CA ASN A 133 7.70 7.00 9.68
C ASN A 133 7.59 7.58 8.27
N LEU A 134 6.56 7.20 7.49
CA LEU A 134 6.29 7.77 6.17
C LEU A 134 6.02 9.28 6.28
N VAL A 135 5.16 9.70 7.20
CA VAL A 135 4.85 11.13 7.40
C VAL A 135 6.09 11.91 7.86
N ALA A 136 6.90 11.34 8.75
CA ALA A 136 8.15 11.96 9.19
C ALA A 136 9.14 12.12 8.02
N ALA A 137 9.36 11.07 7.22
CA ALA A 137 10.23 11.13 6.06
C ALA A 137 9.73 12.11 5.00
N MET A 138 8.41 12.22 4.80
CA MET A 138 7.85 13.26 3.92
C MET A 138 8.12 14.67 4.47
N ALA A 139 7.99 14.87 5.78
CA ALA A 139 8.28 16.15 6.42
C ALA A 139 9.76 16.55 6.29
N ASP A 140 10.67 15.58 6.40
CA ASP A 140 12.11 15.78 6.15
C ASP A 140 12.40 16.21 4.70
N GLN A 141 11.51 15.87 3.75
CA GLN A 141 11.55 16.33 2.36
C GLN A 141 10.78 17.64 2.11
N GLY A 142 10.25 18.29 3.16
CA GLY A 142 9.56 19.57 3.10
C GLY A 142 8.03 19.50 3.03
N ALA A 143 7.44 18.31 3.14
CA ALA A 143 5.99 18.18 3.28
C ALA A 143 5.52 18.72 4.64
N ARG A 144 4.23 19.08 4.72
CA ARG A 144 3.57 19.35 5.99
C ARG A 144 2.45 18.34 6.24
N PRO A 145 2.39 17.70 7.42
CA PRO A 145 1.35 16.72 7.71
C PRO A 145 -0.08 17.27 7.54
N ASP A 146 -0.33 18.51 7.94
CA ASP A 146 -1.65 19.16 7.86
C ASP A 146 -2.10 19.50 6.43
N ARG A 147 -1.19 19.44 5.45
CA ARG A 147 -1.44 19.57 4.00
C ARG A 147 -1.34 18.25 3.25
N THR A 148 -0.98 17.17 3.94
CA THR A 148 -0.78 15.86 3.31
C THR A 148 -2.13 15.17 3.14
N THR A 149 -2.46 14.80 1.90
CA THR A 149 -3.59 13.93 1.59
C THR A 149 -3.12 12.49 1.58
N VAL A 150 -3.81 11.62 2.31
CA VAL A 150 -3.54 10.18 2.36
C VAL A 150 -4.70 9.38 1.79
N LEU A 151 -4.41 8.43 0.92
CA LEU A 151 -5.31 7.37 0.50
C LEU A 151 -4.83 6.03 1.06
N LEU A 152 -5.68 5.41 1.87
CA LEU A 152 -5.53 4.02 2.31
C LEU A 152 -6.15 3.09 1.27
N GLY A 153 -5.35 2.19 0.68
CA GLY A 153 -5.80 1.22 -0.31
C GLY A 153 -6.69 0.11 0.27
N PRO A 154 -7.17 -0.84 -0.56
CA PRO A 154 -7.90 -2.01 -0.09
C PRO A 154 -6.97 -2.93 0.72
N ALA A 155 -7.52 -3.56 1.76
CA ALA A 155 -6.80 -4.41 2.71
C ALA A 155 -7.78 -5.36 3.39
N ILE A 156 -7.29 -6.39 4.06
CA ILE A 156 -8.17 -7.22 4.90
C ILE A 156 -8.75 -6.37 6.03
N CYS A 157 -10.08 -6.37 6.19
CA CYS A 157 -10.74 -5.54 7.21
C CYS A 157 -10.67 -6.18 8.61
N GLY A 158 -10.83 -5.38 9.66
CA GLY A 158 -10.85 -5.88 11.05
C GLY A 158 -11.94 -6.92 11.32
N GLY A 159 -13.05 -6.86 10.58
CA GLY A 159 -14.11 -7.87 10.65
C GLY A 159 -13.69 -9.26 10.15
N CYS A 160 -12.62 -9.35 9.36
CA CYS A 160 -12.13 -10.58 8.72
C CYS A 160 -10.76 -11.03 9.22
N TYR A 161 -9.93 -10.12 9.74
CA TYR A 161 -8.53 -10.42 10.04
C TYR A 161 -8.36 -11.08 11.42
N GLU A 162 -8.73 -12.35 11.50
CA GLU A 162 -8.55 -13.17 12.70
C GLU A 162 -7.06 -13.43 12.98
N VAL A 163 -6.67 -13.22 14.24
CA VAL A 163 -5.33 -13.52 14.77
C VAL A 163 -5.45 -14.06 16.20
N PRO A 164 -4.44 -14.79 16.72
CA PRO A 164 -4.41 -15.15 18.13
C PRO A 164 -4.43 -13.90 19.04
N PRO A 165 -5.05 -13.94 20.24
CA PRO A 165 -5.12 -12.78 21.15
C PRO A 165 -3.76 -12.13 21.42
N ARG A 166 -2.71 -12.93 21.66
CA ARG A 166 -1.34 -12.42 21.84
C ARG A 166 -0.87 -11.54 20.67
N VAL A 167 -1.21 -11.92 19.43
CA VAL A 167 -0.80 -11.22 18.22
C VAL A 167 -1.58 -9.92 18.05
N ARG A 168 -2.87 -9.91 18.42
CA ARG A 168 -3.66 -8.68 18.50
C ARG A 168 -3.04 -7.74 19.52
N ASP A 169 -2.79 -8.22 20.73
CA ASP A 169 -2.30 -7.40 21.84
C ASP A 169 -0.89 -6.85 21.55
N GLU A 170 -0.01 -7.64 20.92
CA GLU A 170 1.28 -7.18 20.41
C GLU A 170 1.15 -6.07 19.36
N THR A 171 0.19 -6.19 18.43
CA THR A 171 -0.03 -5.20 17.38
C THR A 171 -0.66 -3.92 17.93
N ALA A 172 -1.51 -4.05 18.95
CA ALA A 172 -2.25 -2.96 19.56
C ALA A 172 -1.50 -2.27 20.72
N ARG A 173 -0.31 -2.76 21.09
CA ARG A 173 0.48 -2.26 22.23
C ARG A 173 0.62 -0.74 22.23
N ASP A 174 1.06 -0.18 21.10
CA ASP A 174 1.32 1.26 20.94
C ASP A 174 0.22 1.96 20.10
N THR A 175 -0.77 1.19 19.62
CA THR A 175 -1.88 1.68 18.81
C THR A 175 -3.13 0.87 19.16
N PRO A 176 -3.84 1.22 20.25
CA PRO A 176 -4.99 0.46 20.74
C PRO A 176 -6.09 0.26 19.70
N GLU A 177 -6.22 1.20 18.75
CA GLU A 177 -7.18 1.15 17.64
C GLU A 177 -6.97 -0.06 16.72
N ALA A 178 -5.81 -0.71 16.78
CA ALA A 178 -5.56 -1.95 16.05
C ALA A 178 -6.36 -3.13 16.59
N ALA A 179 -6.73 -3.14 17.88
CA ALA A 179 -7.46 -4.25 18.47
C ALA A 179 -8.95 -4.20 18.13
N CYS A 180 -9.47 -5.29 17.57
CA CYS A 180 -10.90 -5.42 17.31
C CYS A 180 -11.41 -6.84 17.62
N THR A 181 -12.74 -6.98 17.61
CA THR A 181 -13.43 -8.27 17.59
C THR A 181 -13.90 -8.53 16.17
N THR A 182 -13.56 -9.69 15.61
CA THR A 182 -13.96 -10.06 14.25
C THR A 182 -15.46 -10.36 14.19
N ARG A 183 -16.02 -10.52 12.99
CA ARG A 183 -17.42 -10.92 12.81
C ARG A 183 -17.72 -12.32 13.37
N LYS A 184 -16.70 -13.13 13.62
CA LYS A 184 -16.83 -14.45 14.27
C LYS A 184 -16.74 -14.39 15.79
N GLY A 185 -16.58 -13.19 16.38
CA GLY A 185 -16.42 -13.03 17.83
C GLY A 185 -15.01 -13.34 18.34
N THR A 186 -14.03 -13.54 17.45
CA THR A 186 -12.63 -13.85 17.81
C THR A 186 -11.78 -12.57 17.87
N ALA A 187 -10.57 -12.67 18.43
CA ALA A 187 -9.60 -11.58 18.40
C ALA A 187 -9.18 -11.27 16.95
N GLY A 188 -9.18 -9.98 16.59
CA GLY A 188 -8.78 -9.52 15.27
C GLY A 188 -7.92 -8.27 15.32
N VAL A 189 -7.32 -7.95 14.18
CA VAL A 189 -6.54 -6.71 13.99
C VAL A 189 -7.19 -5.86 12.90
N ASP A 190 -7.47 -4.60 13.21
CA ASP A 190 -7.89 -3.61 12.22
C ASP A 190 -6.72 -2.69 11.84
N MET A 191 -6.05 -3.03 10.73
CA MET A 191 -4.91 -2.24 10.25
C MET A 191 -5.34 -0.84 9.78
N ARG A 192 -6.57 -0.68 9.27
CA ARG A 192 -7.06 0.63 8.79
C ARG A 192 -7.30 1.57 9.97
N ALA A 193 -7.92 1.07 11.03
CA ALA A 193 -8.12 1.85 12.25
C ALA A 193 -6.78 2.25 12.88
N ALA A 194 -5.84 1.29 12.97
CA ALA A 194 -4.50 1.53 13.50
C ALA A 194 -3.72 2.60 12.71
N VAL A 195 -3.61 2.43 11.39
CA VAL A 195 -2.90 3.36 10.52
C VAL A 195 -3.58 4.73 10.50
N THR A 196 -4.91 4.78 10.48
CA THR A 196 -5.64 6.06 10.59
C THR A 196 -5.27 6.78 11.88
N ALA A 197 -5.28 6.10 13.04
CA ALA A 197 -4.89 6.70 14.31
C ALA A 197 -3.45 7.21 14.31
N GLN A 198 -2.51 6.44 13.74
CA GLN A 198 -1.12 6.86 13.57
C GLN A 198 -0.99 8.13 12.72
N LEU A 199 -1.66 8.18 11.57
CA LEU A 199 -1.66 9.35 10.68
C LEU A 199 -2.26 10.59 11.35
N ARG A 200 -3.38 10.43 12.08
CA ARG A 200 -4.00 11.53 12.84
C ARG A 200 -3.07 12.06 13.93
N ARG A 201 -2.43 11.16 14.69
CA ARG A 201 -1.42 11.54 15.70
C ARG A 201 -0.21 12.25 15.08
N ALA A 202 0.16 11.90 13.85
CA ALA A 202 1.22 12.56 13.08
C ALA A 202 0.79 13.92 12.46
N GLY A 203 -0.46 14.33 12.63
CA GLY A 203 -0.97 15.63 12.16
C GLY A 203 -1.66 15.62 10.80
N VAL A 204 -1.88 14.44 10.19
CA VAL A 204 -2.57 14.32 8.91
C VAL A 204 -4.08 14.56 9.07
N THR A 205 -4.61 15.49 8.28
CA THR A 205 -6.01 15.96 8.36
C THR A 205 -6.92 15.41 7.26
N ASP A 206 -6.39 15.03 6.10
CA ASP A 206 -7.13 14.38 5.02
C ASP A 206 -6.69 12.91 4.87
N VAL A 207 -7.48 12.00 5.46
CA VAL A 207 -7.27 10.55 5.35
C VAL A 207 -8.50 9.95 4.69
N ARG A 208 -8.33 9.46 3.47
CA ARG A 208 -9.33 8.77 2.65
C ARG A 208 -9.04 7.28 2.67
N ALA A 209 -10.06 6.46 2.44
CA ALA A 209 -9.89 5.02 2.38
C ALA A 209 -10.75 4.41 1.28
N ASP A 210 -10.14 3.52 0.50
CA ASP A 210 -10.87 2.50 -0.22
C ASP A 210 -11.43 1.52 0.81
N GLY A 211 -12.76 1.39 0.92
CA GLY A 211 -13.43 0.56 1.92
C GLY A 211 -13.39 -0.94 1.66
N ARG A 212 -12.91 -1.38 0.48
CA ARG A 212 -12.93 -2.80 0.10
C ARG A 212 -12.09 -3.65 1.04
N CYS A 213 -12.60 -4.85 1.32
CA CYS A 213 -11.91 -5.91 2.04
C CYS A 213 -11.35 -6.92 1.04
N THR A 214 -10.03 -7.12 1.01
CA THR A 214 -9.39 -8.05 0.05
C THR A 214 -9.92 -9.48 0.18
N LEU A 215 -10.25 -9.94 1.39
CA LEU A 215 -10.83 -11.26 1.62
C LEU A 215 -12.23 -11.40 0.99
N GLU A 216 -13.04 -10.34 1.05
CA GLU A 216 -14.43 -10.31 0.59
C GLU A 216 -14.57 -9.88 -0.88
N SER A 217 -13.56 -9.22 -1.44
CA SER A 217 -13.50 -8.73 -2.82
C SER A 217 -12.82 -9.76 -3.75
N PRO A 218 -13.58 -10.54 -4.54
CA PRO A 218 -13.01 -11.52 -5.46
C PRO A 218 -12.18 -10.91 -6.59
N GLU A 219 -12.38 -9.62 -6.90
CA GLU A 219 -11.60 -8.85 -7.87
C GLU A 219 -10.20 -8.47 -7.38
N LEU A 220 -9.88 -8.71 -6.11
CA LEU A 220 -8.57 -8.48 -5.51
C LEU A 220 -7.88 -9.79 -5.15
N PHE A 221 -6.55 -9.80 -5.15
CA PHE A 221 -5.78 -10.88 -4.54
C PHE A 221 -5.89 -10.80 -3.02
N SER A 222 -5.98 -11.96 -2.38
CA SER A 222 -5.98 -12.08 -0.91
C SER A 222 -5.14 -13.27 -0.48
N HIS A 223 -4.09 -13.01 0.29
CA HIS A 223 -3.22 -14.06 0.80
C HIS A 223 -3.98 -14.97 1.77
N ARG A 224 -4.83 -14.40 2.63
CA ARG A 224 -5.67 -15.12 3.58
C ARG A 224 -6.67 -16.04 2.89
N ARG A 225 -7.14 -15.69 1.70
CA ARG A 225 -8.08 -16.51 0.93
C ARG A 225 -7.39 -17.60 0.12
N ASP A 226 -6.36 -17.21 -0.64
CA ASP A 226 -5.93 -17.98 -1.82
C ASP A 226 -4.43 -18.36 -1.78
N ALA A 227 -3.72 -18.21 -0.66
CA ALA A 227 -2.27 -18.46 -0.64
C ALA A 227 -1.89 -19.89 -1.12
N PRO A 228 -0.90 -20.03 -2.03
CA PRO A 228 -0.13 -18.98 -2.69
C PRO A 228 -0.94 -18.21 -3.76
N THR A 229 -0.78 -16.89 -3.84
CA THR A 229 -1.53 -16.02 -4.77
C THR A 229 -0.71 -14.81 -5.22
N GLY A 230 -1.22 -14.04 -6.20
CA GLY A 230 -0.60 -12.84 -6.75
C GLY A 230 -0.63 -11.61 -5.83
N ARG A 231 -0.13 -10.49 -6.33
CA ARG A 231 -0.16 -9.18 -5.66
C ARG A 231 -0.76 -8.14 -6.59
N PHE A 232 -1.68 -7.34 -6.05
CA PHE A 232 -2.09 -6.09 -6.70
C PHE A 232 -1.16 -4.96 -6.26
N ALA A 233 -1.17 -3.85 -6.99
CA ALA A 233 -0.36 -2.67 -6.68
C ALA A 233 -1.25 -1.45 -6.44
N SER A 234 -0.81 -0.60 -5.52
CA SER A 234 -1.28 0.77 -5.37
C SER A 234 -0.20 1.71 -5.87
N PHE A 235 -0.55 2.60 -6.80
CA PHE A 235 0.36 3.56 -7.43
C PHE A 235 0.02 4.99 -7.03
N LEU A 236 1.03 5.84 -6.92
CA LEU A 236 0.91 7.27 -6.72
C LEU A 236 1.89 8.01 -7.64
N TRP A 237 1.40 9.01 -8.37
CA TRP A 237 2.25 9.80 -9.28
C TRP A 237 1.69 11.20 -9.50
N ARG A 238 2.55 12.07 -10.05
CA ARG A 238 2.15 13.37 -10.59
C ARG A 238 1.88 13.22 -12.10
N ALA A 239 0.69 13.63 -12.52
CA ALA A 239 0.22 13.59 -13.89
C ALA A 239 0.55 14.83 -14.71
#